data_AF-A0A2D9D643-F1
#
_entry.id   AF-A0A2D9D643-F1
#
_cell.length_a   1.000
_cell.length_b   1.000
_cell.length_c   1.000
_cell.angle_alpha   90.00
_cell.angle_beta   90.00
_cell.angle_gamma   90.00
#
_symmetry.space_group_name_H-M   'P 1'
#
loop_
_entity.id
_entity.type
_entity.pdbx_description
1 polymer ?
#
loop_
_entity_poly.entity_id
_entity_poly.type
_entity_poly.pdbx_seq_one_letter_code
_entity_poly.pdbx_strand_id
1 'polypeptide(L)'
;MKRKITSIVIAGFFMLLNNVNAQHVFVNETDINELPINFCELRVTAAILSLTKVKVYVDYGQKWSFKRQNIMTDDKKVVRFNSSIDALNFMNDNGWEYVEQTLQNNGDGNVTYKYLMKRKNE
;
A
#
# COMPACT_ATOMS: atom_id res chain seq x y z
N MET A 1 47.53 -41.33 -5.65
CA MET A 1 46.97 -40.90 -6.96
C MET A 1 45.75 -40.03 -6.70
N LYS A 2 45.58 -38.97 -7.50
CA LYS A 2 44.75 -37.76 -7.30
C LYS A 2 43.22 -37.99 -7.33
N ARG A 3 42.50 -37.28 -6.43
CA ARG A 3 41.19 -36.59 -6.59
C ARG A 3 39.96 -37.48 -6.96
N LYS A 4 38.72 -37.28 -6.48
CA LYS A 4 37.94 -36.06 -6.20
C LYS A 4 36.83 -36.38 -5.18
N ILE A 5 36.86 -35.76 -3.99
CA ILE A 5 35.67 -35.53 -3.18
C ILE A 5 34.98 -34.31 -3.80
N THR A 6 34.02 -34.48 -4.71
CA THR A 6 33.15 -33.38 -5.15
C THR A 6 32.13 -33.91 -6.14
N SER A 7 30.87 -34.13 -5.73
CA SER A 7 29.72 -34.15 -6.66
C SER A 7 28.34 -33.96 -6.00
N ILE A 8 28.19 -33.90 -4.68
CA ILE A 8 26.83 -33.82 -4.06
C ILE A 8 26.46 -32.44 -3.51
N VAL A 9 27.33 -31.42 -3.58
CA VAL A 9 27.06 -30.12 -2.94
C VAL A 9 26.50 -29.04 -3.89
N ILE A 10 26.40 -29.28 -5.20
CA ILE A 10 26.08 -28.21 -6.16
C ILE A 10 24.56 -27.99 -6.37
N ALA A 11 23.70 -28.95 -6.00
CA ALA A 11 22.26 -28.81 -6.21
C ALA A 11 21.49 -28.13 -5.06
N GLY A 12 22.10 -27.98 -3.88
CA GLY A 12 21.45 -27.40 -2.69
C GLY A 12 21.62 -25.89 -2.53
N PHE A 13 22.39 -25.25 -3.42
CA PHE A 13 22.72 -23.83 -3.34
C PHE A 13 22.07 -23.00 -4.46
N PHE A 14 20.99 -23.50 -5.06
CA PHE A 14 20.03 -22.62 -5.71
C PHE A 14 19.17 -22.02 -4.62
N MET A 15 19.77 -21.02 -3.95
CA MET A 15 19.08 -20.09 -3.09
C MET A 15 17.72 -19.78 -3.69
N LEU A 16 16.68 -20.11 -2.95
CA LEU A 16 15.37 -19.50 -3.11
C LEU A 16 15.61 -18.00 -3.02
N LEU A 17 15.77 -17.35 -4.17
CA LEU A 17 15.63 -15.92 -4.31
C LEU A 17 14.15 -15.66 -4.02
N ASN A 18 13.82 -15.57 -2.74
CA ASN A 18 12.60 -14.93 -2.30
C ASN A 18 12.67 -13.54 -2.92
N ASN A 19 11.84 -13.31 -3.93
CA ASN A 19 11.60 -11.98 -4.45
C ASN A 19 10.88 -11.24 -3.32
N VAL A 20 11.66 -10.72 -2.37
CA VAL A 20 11.20 -9.69 -1.45
C VAL A 20 11.10 -8.45 -2.34
N ASN A 21 10.00 -8.37 -3.09
CA ASN A 21 9.59 -7.09 -3.65
C ASN A 21 9.38 -6.20 -2.43
N ALA A 22 10.28 -5.24 -2.24
CA ALA A 22 10.16 -4.28 -1.16
C ALA A 22 8.79 -3.59 -1.34
N GLN A 23 7.93 -3.75 -0.35
CA GLN A 23 6.59 -3.18 -0.37
C GLN A 23 6.72 -1.70 -0.03
N HIS A 24 6.36 -0.84 -0.96
CA HIS A 24 6.48 0.59 -0.82
C HIS A 24 5.12 1.24 -1.07
N VAL A 25 4.68 2.07 -0.12
CA VAL A 25 3.50 2.92 -0.30
C VAL A 25 3.93 4.35 -0.03
N PHE A 26 4.18 5.10 -1.11
CA PHE A 26 4.48 6.51 -0.96
C PHE A 26 3.18 7.29 -0.76
N VAL A 27 3.09 8.01 0.37
CA VAL A 27 2.08 9.04 0.57
C VAL A 27 2.77 10.38 0.36
N ASN A 28 2.51 10.99 -0.80
CA ASN A 28 3.34 12.04 -1.36
C ASN A 28 4.81 11.61 -1.51
N GLU A 29 5.70 12.14 -0.67
CA GLU A 29 7.15 11.89 -0.72
C GLU A 29 7.63 11.03 0.47
N THR A 30 6.70 10.57 1.31
CA THR A 30 7.00 9.75 2.48
C THR A 30 6.60 8.31 2.20
N ASP A 31 7.53 7.38 2.31
CA ASP A 31 7.18 5.96 2.34
C ASP A 31 6.63 5.60 3.72
N ILE A 32 5.35 5.21 3.77
CA ILE A 32 4.71 4.86 5.04
C ILE A 32 5.09 3.45 5.53
N ASN A 33 5.64 2.61 4.65
CA ASN A 33 6.10 1.27 5.02
C ASN A 33 7.36 1.33 5.89
N GLU A 34 8.21 2.34 5.71
CA GLU A 34 9.44 2.56 6.49
C GLU A 34 9.20 3.23 7.86
N LEU A 35 7.97 3.68 8.14
CA LEU A 35 7.66 4.38 9.39
C LEU A 35 7.30 3.40 10.54
N PRO A 36 7.53 3.78 11.81
CA PRO A 36 7.12 2.98 12.97
C PRO A 36 5.62 3.13 13.27
N ILE A 37 4.75 2.87 12.30
CA ILE A 37 3.29 2.96 12.40
C ILE A 37 2.65 1.59 12.20
N ASN A 38 1.49 1.39 12.83
CA ASN A 38 0.76 0.11 12.71
C ASN A 38 -0.59 0.26 11.99
N PHE A 39 -1.08 1.48 11.83
CA PHE A 39 -2.40 1.75 11.27
C PHE A 39 -2.33 2.92 10.29
N CYS A 40 -3.15 2.84 9.26
CA CYS A 40 -3.49 3.97 8.41
C CYS A 40 -4.96 3.87 7.98
N GLU A 41 -5.50 4.97 7.48
CA GLU A 41 -6.88 5.12 7.04
C GLU A 41 -6.90 5.57 5.58
N LEU A 42 -7.61 4.80 4.74
CA LEU A 42 -7.90 5.21 3.37
C LEU A 42 -9.21 5.99 3.35
N ARG A 43 -9.15 7.25 2.92
CA ARG A 43 -10.34 8.08 2.65
C ARG A 43 -10.64 8.04 1.16
N VAL A 44 -11.73 7.36 0.83
CA VAL A 44 -12.17 7.12 -0.54
C VAL A 44 -13.40 7.97 -0.85
N THR A 45 -13.30 8.79 -1.89
CA THR A 45 -14.38 9.63 -2.40
C THR A 45 -14.61 9.35 -3.88
N ALA A 46 -15.87 9.44 -4.32
CA ALA A 46 -16.19 9.32 -5.74
C ALA A 46 -15.50 10.43 -6.55
N ALA A 47 -14.93 10.09 -7.71
CA ALA A 47 -14.44 11.11 -8.61
C ALA A 47 -15.62 11.82 -9.30
N ILE A 48 -15.75 13.14 -9.11
CA ILE A 48 -16.85 14.00 -9.61
C ILE A 48 -17.20 13.77 -11.10
N LEU A 49 -16.25 13.30 -11.93
CA LEU A 49 -16.42 13.12 -13.37
C LEU A 49 -16.29 11.66 -13.85
N SER A 50 -16.19 10.68 -12.95
CA SER A 50 -16.01 9.27 -13.33
C SER A 50 -16.93 8.38 -12.52
N LEU A 51 -17.77 7.60 -13.21
CA LEU A 51 -18.70 6.66 -12.56
C LEU A 51 -18.00 5.52 -11.79
N THR A 52 -16.79 5.14 -12.22
CA THR A 52 -16.04 4.02 -11.62
C THR A 52 -14.85 4.48 -10.77
N LYS A 53 -14.07 5.47 -11.23
CA LYS A 53 -12.83 5.88 -10.57
C LYS A 53 -13.08 6.57 -9.23
N VAL A 54 -12.16 6.33 -8.31
CA VAL A 54 -12.19 6.89 -6.96
C VAL A 54 -10.95 7.73 -6.69
N LYS A 55 -11.08 8.71 -5.79
CA LYS A 55 -9.94 9.42 -5.20
C LYS A 55 -9.65 8.80 -3.85
N VAL A 56 -8.39 8.45 -3.61
CA VAL A 56 -7.93 7.82 -2.38
C VAL A 56 -6.90 8.72 -1.73
N TYR A 57 -7.12 9.05 -0.46
CA TYR A 57 -6.16 9.74 0.38
C TYR A 57 -5.81 8.88 1.59
N VAL A 58 -4.58 8.98 2.07
CA VAL A 58 -4.11 8.19 3.22
C VAL A 58 -3.87 9.11 4.41
N ASP A 59 -4.43 8.73 5.55
CA ASP A 59 -4.11 9.30 6.86
C ASP A 59 -3.42 8.23 7.71
N TYR A 60 -2.19 8.48 8.12
CA TYR A 60 -1.39 7.60 8.96
C TYR A 60 -0.93 8.31 10.24
N GLY A 61 -1.62 9.39 10.62
CA GLY A 61 -1.26 10.24 11.76
C GLY A 61 -0.17 11.27 11.46
N GLN A 62 0.07 11.58 10.18
CA GLN A 62 1.04 12.59 9.78
C GLN A 62 0.65 14.01 10.22
N LYS A 63 1.66 14.89 10.35
CA LYS A 63 1.40 16.31 10.58
C LYS A 63 0.51 16.88 9.48
N TRP A 64 -0.38 17.78 9.87
CA TRP A 64 -1.28 18.45 8.94
C TRP A 64 -0.51 19.13 7.80
N SER A 65 -1.05 19.04 6.59
CA SER A 65 -0.47 19.63 5.38
C SER A 65 -1.57 20.07 4.43
N PHE A 66 -1.32 21.17 3.73
CA PHE A 66 -2.17 21.63 2.61
C PHE A 66 -2.09 20.70 1.39
N LYS A 67 -1.04 19.86 1.28
CA LYS A 67 -0.92 18.89 0.19
C LYS A 67 -1.93 17.76 0.42
N ARG A 68 -2.60 17.33 -0.65
CA ARG A 68 -3.43 16.12 -0.63
C ARG A 68 -2.55 14.91 -0.38
N GLN A 69 -2.98 14.02 0.50
CA GLN A 69 -2.20 12.87 0.96
C GLN A 69 -2.43 11.68 0.01
N ASN A 70 -2.04 11.84 -1.26
CA ASN A 70 -2.27 10.82 -2.29
C ASN A 70 -1.23 9.71 -2.20
N ILE A 71 -1.65 8.50 -2.57
CA ILE A 71 -0.71 7.42 -2.89
C ILE A 71 0.01 7.77 -4.19
N MET A 72 1.33 7.65 -4.19
CA MET A 72 2.20 7.89 -5.33
C MET A 72 3.04 6.66 -5.65
N THR A 73 3.40 6.53 -6.91
CA THR A 73 4.49 5.67 -7.38
C THR A 73 5.84 6.33 -7.13
N ASP A 74 6.90 5.54 -7.26
CA ASP A 74 8.30 5.92 -7.04
C ASP A 74 8.73 7.10 -7.93
N ASP A 75 8.12 7.24 -9.11
CA ASP A 75 8.30 8.34 -10.05
C ASP A 75 7.43 9.58 -9.73
N LYS A 76 6.90 9.66 -8.50
CA LYS A 76 6.07 10.76 -7.96
C LYS A 76 4.74 10.98 -8.71
N LYS A 77 4.21 9.96 -9.40
CA LYS A 77 2.89 10.04 -10.04
C LYS A 77 1.81 9.54 -9.09
N VAL A 78 0.69 10.25 -9.05
CA VAL A 78 -0.48 9.81 -8.26
C VAL A 78 -1.06 8.53 -8.86
N VAL A 79 -1.18 7.49 -8.03
CA VAL A 79 -1.81 6.24 -8.40
C VAL A 79 -3.31 6.49 -8.62
N ARG A 80 -3.84 5.99 -9.74
CA ARG A 80 -5.27 6.08 -10.06
C ARG A 80 -5.93 4.73 -9.87
N PHE A 81 -6.93 4.69 -8.99
CA PHE A 81 -7.70 3.49 -8.72
C PHE A 81 -9.03 3.49 -9.48
N ASN A 82 -9.38 2.34 -10.03
CA ASN A 82 -10.62 2.13 -10.77
C ASN A 82 -11.82 1.85 -9.86
N SER A 83 -11.58 1.53 -8.58
CA SER A 83 -12.61 1.34 -7.55
C SER A 83 -11.99 1.39 -6.15
N SER A 84 -12.81 1.40 -5.10
CA SER A 84 -12.33 1.24 -3.72
C SER A 84 -11.62 -0.11 -3.52
N ILE A 85 -12.09 -1.18 -4.18
CA ILE A 85 -11.52 -2.52 -4.09
C ILE A 85 -10.14 -2.58 -4.74
N ASP A 86 -9.94 -1.86 -5.84
CA ASP A 86 -8.62 -1.72 -6.50
C ASP A 86 -7.60 -1.11 -5.53
N ALA A 87 -8.01 -0.09 -4.77
CA ALA A 87 -7.18 0.51 -3.74
C ALA A 87 -6.88 -0.46 -2.56
N LEU A 88 -7.87 -1.25 -2.14
CA LEU A 88 -7.68 -2.24 -1.07
C LEU A 88 -6.71 -3.35 -1.50
N ASN A 89 -6.82 -3.85 -2.73
CA ASN A 89 -5.89 -4.85 -3.27
C ASN A 89 -4.47 -4.28 -3.34
N PHE A 90 -4.31 -3.05 -3.85
CA PHE A 90 -3.02 -2.38 -3.87
C PHE A 90 -2.39 -2.29 -2.46
N MET A 91 -3.16 -1.88 -1.45
CA MET A 91 -2.66 -1.78 -0.07
C MET A 91 -2.33 -3.17 0.51
N ASN A 92 -3.18 -4.17 0.23
CA ASN A 92 -2.96 -5.56 0.64
C ASN A 92 -1.66 -6.14 0.07
N ASP A 93 -1.39 -5.89 -1.20
CA ASP A 93 -0.19 -6.38 -1.88
C ASP A 93 1.07 -5.66 -1.36
N ASN A 94 0.90 -4.47 -0.78
CA ASN A 94 1.96 -3.65 -0.19
C ASN A 94 1.98 -3.68 1.36
N GLY A 95 1.50 -4.77 1.97
CA GLY A 95 1.75 -5.02 3.39
C GLY A 95 0.71 -4.47 4.37
N TRP A 96 -0.46 -4.06 3.88
CA TRP A 96 -1.54 -3.52 4.70
C TRP A 96 -2.78 -4.40 4.67
N GLU A 97 -3.18 -4.92 5.82
CA GLU A 97 -4.38 -5.73 6.01
C GLU A 97 -5.61 -4.84 6.28
N TYR A 98 -6.74 -5.19 5.66
CA TYR A 98 -8.02 -4.53 5.93
C TYR A 98 -8.54 -4.89 7.33
N VAL A 99 -9.03 -3.89 8.07
CA VAL A 99 -9.63 -4.08 9.39
C VAL A 99 -11.14 -3.84 9.34
N GLU A 100 -11.55 -2.63 8.98
CA GLU A 100 -12.96 -2.25 8.96
C GLU A 100 -13.24 -1.07 8.04
N GLN A 101 -14.52 -0.81 7.78
CA GLN A 101 -15.00 0.31 6.99
C GLN A 101 -16.00 1.14 7.80
N THR A 102 -15.85 2.45 7.76
CA THR A 102 -16.82 3.41 8.29
C THR A 102 -17.22 4.44 7.22
N LEU A 103 -18.36 5.09 7.45
CA LEU A 103 -18.89 6.14 6.59
C LEU A 103 -18.80 7.48 7.32
N GLN A 104 -18.32 8.51 6.62
CA GLN A 104 -18.37 9.88 7.10
C GLN A 104 -19.20 10.73 6.15
N ASN A 105 -20.29 11.29 6.67
CA ASN A 105 -21.06 12.33 6.01
C ASN A 105 -20.36 13.67 6.24
N ASN A 106 -19.96 14.33 5.15
CA ASN A 106 -19.20 15.58 5.22
C ASN A 106 -20.09 16.81 5.43
N GLY A 107 -21.41 16.63 5.55
CA GLY A 107 -22.38 17.72 5.73
C GLY A 107 -22.71 18.51 4.46
N ASP A 108 -21.94 18.31 3.38
CA ASP A 108 -22.10 18.92 2.05
C ASP A 108 -22.83 17.99 1.05
N GLY A 109 -23.44 16.91 1.54
CA GLY A 109 -24.07 15.87 0.72
C GLY A 109 -23.08 14.84 0.15
N ASN A 110 -21.77 15.01 0.34
CA ASN A 110 -20.77 14.02 -0.06
C ASN A 110 -20.55 12.99 1.04
N VAL A 111 -20.40 11.73 0.61
CA VAL A 111 -20.06 10.59 1.46
C VAL A 111 -18.59 10.24 1.24
N THR A 112 -17.84 10.13 2.35
CA THR A 112 -16.48 9.57 2.34
C THR A 112 -16.51 8.19 2.96
N TYR A 113 -16.01 7.21 2.23
CA TYR A 113 -15.77 5.87 2.76
C TYR A 113 -14.38 5.85 3.40
N LYS A 114 -14.30 5.40 4.65
CA LYS A 114 -13.06 5.33 5.41
C LYS A 114 -12.75 3.86 5.67
N TYR A 115 -11.59 3.39 5.23
CA TYR A 115 -11.14 2.03 5.48
C TYR A 115 -9.96 2.08 6.45
N LEU A 116 -10.12 1.44 7.60
CA LEU A 116 -9.02 1.24 8.54
C LEU A 116 -8.17 0.07 8.04
N MET A 117 -6.89 0.32 7.92
CA MET A 117 -5.89 -0.66 7.50
C MET A 117 -4.85 -0.82 8.61
N LYS A 118 -4.36 -2.04 8.80
CA LYS A 118 -3.31 -2.38 9.76
C LYS A 118 -2.11 -2.93 9.02
N ARG A 119 -0.90 -2.65 9.48
CA ARG A 119 0.30 -3.29 8.92
C ARG A 119 0.23 -4.81 9.15
N LYS A 120 0.50 -5.59 8.11
CA LYS A 120 0.67 -7.03 8.23
C LYS A 120 1.88 -7.28 9.12
N ASN A 121 1.72 -8.15 10.11
CA ASN A 121 2.87 -8.65 10.85
C ASN A 121 3.65 -9.57 9.90
N GLU A 122 4.96 -9.34 9.77
CA GLU A 122 5.89 -10.27 9.11
C GLU A 122 5.91 -11.64 9.81
#